data_AF-A0A2P6G9P8-F1
#
_entry.id   AF-A0A2P6G9P8-F1
#
_cell.length_a   1.000
_cell.length_b   1.000
_cell.length_c   1.000
_cell.angle_alpha   90.00
_cell.angle_beta   90.00
_cell.angle_gamma   90.00
#
_symmetry.space_group_name_H-M   'P 1'
#
loop_
_entity.id
_entity.type
_entity.pdbx_description
1 polymer ?
#
loop_
_entity_poly.entity_id
_entity_poly.type
_entity_poly.pdbx_seq_one_letter_code
_entity_poly.pdbx_strand_id
1 'polypeptide(L)'
;TLVKLSDSDWKGSAPDVIGIAKGKEIGDLFNWQYNIDLPVGDDLLRVKFDDWMWLFDDNKLLNKAYVQKYGFTIGEVIIFFEKLD
;
A
#
# COMPACT_ATOMS: atom_id res chain seq x y z
N THR A 1 -2.91 -12.35 -2.83
CA THR A 1 -1.79 -12.91 -3.61
C THR A 1 -0.98 -11.82 -4.25
N LEU A 2 0.35 -11.90 -4.16
CA LEU A 2 1.30 -11.03 -4.88
C LEU A 2 1.94 -11.81 -6.03
N VAL A 3 2.10 -11.17 -7.18
CA VAL A 3 2.75 -11.74 -8.37
C VAL A 3 3.75 -10.74 -8.92
N LYS A 4 5.03 -11.14 -9.01
CA LYS A 4 6.08 -10.37 -9.67
C LYS A 4 5.88 -10.44 -11.20
N LEU A 5 5.84 -9.29 -11.86
CA LEU A 5 5.59 -9.15 -13.29
C LEU A 5 6.87 -8.92 -14.10
N SER A 6 7.82 -8.20 -13.49
CA SER A 6 9.15 -7.90 -14.04
C SER A 6 10.15 -7.76 -12.88
N ASP A 7 11.38 -7.36 -13.16
CA ASP A 7 12.39 -7.12 -12.13
C ASP A 7 11.94 -6.12 -11.05
N SER A 8 11.07 -5.16 -11.41
CA SER A 8 10.59 -4.11 -10.50
C SER A 8 9.07 -3.99 -10.38
N ASP A 9 8.29 -4.57 -11.29
CA ASP A 9 6.84 -4.43 -11.29
C ASP A 9 6.15 -5.60 -10.59
N TRP A 10 5.13 -5.28 -9.81
CA TRP A 10 4.33 -6.23 -9.06
C TRP A 10 2.84 -5.99 -9.29
N LYS A 11 2.05 -7.06 -9.18
CA LYS A 11 0.59 -6.97 -9.04
C LYS A 11 0.09 -7.72 -7.82
N GLY A 12 -1.04 -7.29 -7.29
CA GLY A 12 -1.65 -7.90 -6.12
C GLY A 12 -3.16 -8.00 -6.20
N SER A 13 -3.69 -8.99 -5.49
CA SER A 13 -5.12 -9.15 -5.23
C SER A 13 -5.34 -9.55 -3.78
N ALA A 14 -6.44 -9.10 -3.20
CA ALA A 14 -6.94 -9.51 -1.89
C ALA A 14 -8.47 -9.37 -1.89
N PRO A 15 -9.20 -10.01 -0.95
CA PRO A 15 -10.67 -9.96 -0.93
C PRO A 15 -11.28 -8.54 -0.84
N ASP A 16 -10.57 -7.63 -0.20
CA ASP A 16 -10.94 -6.22 0.03
C ASP A 16 -10.37 -5.25 -1.01
N VAL A 17 -9.42 -5.71 -1.83
CA VAL A 17 -8.84 -4.93 -2.91
C VAL A 17 -9.75 -4.96 -4.14
N ILE A 18 -10.11 -3.76 -4.61
CA ILE A 18 -10.96 -3.57 -5.78
C ILE A 18 -10.08 -3.52 -7.02
N GLY A 19 -10.22 -4.54 -7.87
CA GLY A 19 -9.40 -4.69 -9.06
C GLY A 19 -8.03 -5.30 -8.74
N ILE A 20 -6.97 -4.74 -9.33
CA ILE A 20 -5.61 -5.22 -9.19
C ILE A 20 -4.75 -4.10 -8.61
N ALA A 21 -4.11 -4.39 -7.48
CA ALA A 21 -3.10 -3.53 -6.91
C ALA A 21 -1.83 -3.55 -7.77
N LYS A 22 -1.13 -2.41 -7.82
CA LYS A 22 0.10 -2.23 -8.60
C LYS A 22 1.24 -1.86 -7.67
N GLY A 23 2.38 -2.51 -7.86
CA GLY A 23 3.58 -2.25 -7.08
C GLY A 23 4.79 -1.95 -7.95
N LYS A 24 5.67 -1.11 -7.43
CA LYS A 24 6.97 -0.81 -8.04
C LYS A 24 8.07 -0.82 -7.00
N GLU A 25 9.08 -1.64 -7.26
CA GLU A 25 10.29 -1.81 -6.45
C GLU A 25 11.44 -0.98 -7.05
N ILE A 26 12.14 -0.20 -6.22
CA ILE A 26 13.25 0.67 -6.59
C ILE A 26 14.31 0.59 -5.49
N GLY A 27 15.16 -0.45 -5.54
CA GLY A 27 16.09 -0.76 -4.45
C GLY A 27 15.32 -1.05 -3.16
N ASP A 28 15.66 -0.36 -2.08
CA ASP A 28 15.03 -0.50 -0.76
C ASP A 28 13.67 0.21 -0.64
N LEU A 29 13.16 0.77 -1.74
CA LEU A 29 11.87 1.45 -1.81
C LEU A 29 10.83 0.61 -2.55
N PHE A 30 9.64 0.49 -1.99
CA PHE A 30 8.49 -0.11 -2.65
C PHE A 30 7.28 0.82 -2.62
N ASN A 31 6.72 1.13 -3.78
CA ASN A 31 5.48 1.89 -3.90
C ASN A 31 4.31 0.93 -4.22
N TRP A 32 3.22 1.04 -3.48
CA TRP A 32 2.06 0.16 -3.61
C TRP A 32 0.76 0.94 -3.73
N GLN A 33 0.01 0.69 -4.80
CA GLN A 33 -1.23 1.41 -5.10
C GLN A 33 -2.40 0.46 -5.28
N TYR A 34 -3.48 0.71 -4.56
CA TYR A 34 -4.68 -0.13 -4.57
C TYR A 34 -5.91 0.67 -4.18
N ASN A 35 -7.10 0.12 -4.45
CA ASN A 35 -8.37 0.71 -4.05
C ASN A 35 -9.09 -0.24 -3.10
N ILE A 36 -9.71 0.31 -2.07
CA ILE A 36 -10.58 -0.43 -1.13
C ILE A 36 -11.84 0.37 -0.84
N ASP A 37 -12.88 -0.31 -0.36
CA ASP A 37 -14.02 0.34 0.28
C ASP A 37 -13.75 0.41 1.79
N LEU A 38 -13.29 1.57 2.27
CA LEU A 38 -12.88 1.80 3.65
C LEU A 38 -14.12 2.05 4.54
N PRO A 39 -14.34 1.30 5.63
CA PRO A 39 -15.41 1.59 6.57
C PRO A 39 -15.17 2.92 7.30
N VAL A 40 -16.17 3.82 7.28
CA VAL A 40 -16.17 5.10 8.00
C VAL A 40 -17.51 5.25 8.71
N GLY A 41 -17.54 4.89 9.99
CA GLY A 41 -18.81 4.76 10.72
C GLY A 41 -19.66 3.63 10.14
N ASP A 42 -20.90 3.95 9.75
CA ASP A 42 -21.83 3.01 9.12
C ASP A 42 -21.72 2.99 7.58
N ASP A 43 -20.90 3.86 6.99
CA ASP A 43 -20.74 4.01 5.54
C ASP A 43 -19.46 3.33 5.02
N LEU A 44 -19.45 3.03 3.72
CA LEU A 44 -18.26 2.61 2.97
C LEU A 44 -17.77 3.72 2.05
N LEU A 45 -16.51 4.12 2.22
CA LEU A 45 -15.85 5.10 1.39
C LEU A 45 -14.83 4.44 0.47
N ARG A 46 -15.12 4.41 -0.83
CA ARG A 46 -14.12 4.00 -1.82
C ARG A 46 -12.93 4.96 -1.85
N VAL A 47 -11.74 4.48 -1.55
CA VAL A 47 -10.50 5.27 -1.52
C VAL A 47 -9.38 4.57 -2.28
N LYS A 48 -8.40 5.35 -2.73
CA LYS A 48 -7.13 4.88 -3.24
C LYS A 48 -6.08 5.01 -2.14
N PHE A 49 -5.32 3.95 -1.91
CA PHE A 49 -4.09 4.00 -1.13
C PHE A 49 -2.89 4.17 -2.07
N ASP A 50 -1.95 5.02 -1.67
CA ASP A 50 -0.64 5.20 -2.29
C ASP A 50 0.43 5.09 -1.21
N ASP A 51 0.94 3.87 -1.05
CA ASP A 51 1.83 3.49 0.04
C ASP A 51 3.28 3.55 -0.43
N TRP A 52 4.12 4.17 0.37
CA TRP A 52 5.55 4.22 0.17
C TRP A 52 6.22 3.50 1.33
N MET A 53 6.99 2.47 0.99
CA MET A 53 7.64 1.58 1.94
C MET A 53 9.15 1.68 1.78
N TRP A 54 9.86 2.03 2.84
CA TRP A 54 11.31 2.10 2.88
C TRP A 54 11.85 1.03 3.82
N LEU A 55 12.70 0.16 3.29
CA LEU A 55 13.48 -0.79 4.06
C LEU A 55 14.70 -0.06 4.63
N PHE A 56 14.77 0.04 5.96
CA PHE A 56 15.91 0.67 6.64
C PHE A 56 17.04 -0.32 6.89
N ASP A 57 16.66 -1.55 7.24
CA ASP A 57 17.52 -2.72 7.36
C ASP A 57 16.69 -3.98 7.15
N ASP A 58 17.32 -5.16 7.20
CA ASP A 58 16.69 -6.45 6.94
C ASP A 58 15.48 -6.76 7.85
N ASN A 59 15.31 -6.03 8.95
CA ASN A 59 14.26 -6.26 9.95
C ASN A 59 13.30 -5.07 10.13
N LYS A 60 13.60 -3.89 9.57
CA LYS A 60 12.84 -2.65 9.81
C LYS A 60 12.34 -2.01 8.52
N LEU A 61 11.03 -1.81 8.46
CA LEU A 61 10.34 -1.18 7.34
C LEU A 61 9.46 -0.02 7.83
N LEU A 62 9.57 1.14 7.21
CA LEU A 62 8.63 2.23 7.37
C LEU A 62 7.66 2.27 6.20
N ASN A 63 6.36 2.27 6.49
CA ASN A 63 5.31 2.53 5.52
C ASN A 63 4.66 3.89 5.80
N LYS A 64 4.60 4.74 4.77
CA LYS A 64 3.78 5.94 4.75
C LYS A 64 2.74 5.80 3.64
N ALA A 65 1.48 5.77 4.01
CA ALA A 65 0.35 5.62 3.10
C ALA A 65 -0.47 6.91 3.01
N TYR A 66 -0.75 7.34 1.78
CA TYR A 66 -1.69 8.43 1.51
C TYR A 66 -3.05 7.84 1.13
N VAL A 67 -4.09 8.19 1.89
CA VAL A 67 -5.47 7.81 1.59
C VAL A 67 -6.10 8.90 0.74
N GLN A 68 -6.50 8.58 -0.48
CA GLN A 68 -6.98 9.53 -1.47
C GLN A 68 -8.43 9.27 -1.87
N LYS A 69 -9.20 10.34 -2.02
CA LYS A 69 -10.55 10.35 -2.61
C LYS A 69 -10.60 11.38 -3.72
N TYR A 70 -11.03 10.98 -4.92
CA TYR A 70 -11.08 11.85 -6.11
C TYR A 70 -9.78 12.62 -6.39
N GLY A 71 -8.63 12.02 -6.07
CA GLY A 71 -7.30 12.63 -6.27
C GLY A 71 -6.83 13.54 -5.12
N PHE A 72 -7.65 13.78 -4.10
CA PHE A 72 -7.27 14.56 -2.91
C PHE A 72 -6.88 13.63 -1.77
N THR A 73 -5.76 13.92 -1.09
CA THR A 73 -5.38 13.25 0.16
C THR A 73 -6.34 13.66 1.26
N ILE A 74 -7.00 12.68 1.86
CA ILE A 74 -7.96 12.85 2.97
C ILE A 74 -7.45 12.24 4.28
N GLY A 75 -6.32 11.55 4.24
CA GLY A 75 -5.69 10.96 5.42
C GLY A 75 -4.29 10.46 5.13
N GLU A 76 -3.50 10.29 6.19
CA GLU A 76 -2.19 9.69 6.16
C GLU A 76 -2.11 8.59 7.23
N VAL A 77 -1.47 7.48 6.89
CA VAL A 77 -1.17 6.39 7.82
C VAL A 77 0.34 6.18 7.81
N ILE A 78 0.94 6.13 9.00
CA ILE A 78 2.37 5.85 9.17
C ILE A 78 2.49 4.62 10.05
N ILE A 79 3.11 3.57 9.53
CA ILE A 79 3.31 2.30 10.23
C ILE A 79 4.80 1.97 10.21
N PHE A 80 5.32 1.57 11.36
CA PHE A 80 6.64 1.00 11.49
C PHE A 80 6.50 -0.50 11.71
N PHE A 81 7.15 -1.29 10.87
CA PHE A 81 7.21 -2.75 10.99
C PHE A 81 8.59 -3.14 11.48
N GLU A 82 8.64 -3.99 12.50
CA GLU A 82 9.85 -4.61 13.00
C GLU A 82 9.65 -6.12 13.06
N LYS A 83 10.57 -6.85 12.44
CA LYS A 83 10.65 -8.30 12.58
C LYS A 83 11.31 -8.62 13.92
N LEU A 84 10.57 -9.28 14.81
CA LEU A 84 11.09 -9.78 16.08
C LEU A 84 11.83 -11.10 15.86
N ASP A 85 12.89 -11.31 16.63
CA ASP A 85 13.67 -12.56 16.68
C ASP A 85 12.86 -13.76 17.21
#